data_AF-A0A1V5WYT3-F1
#
_entry.id   AF-A0A1V5WYT3-F1
#
_cell.length_a   1.000
_cell.length_b   1.000
_cell.length_c   1.000
_cell.angle_alpha   90.00
_cell.angle_beta   90.00
_cell.angle_gamma   90.00
#
_symmetry.space_group_name_H-M   'P 1'
#
loop_
_entity.id
_entity.type
_entity.pdbx_description
1 polymer ?
#
loop_
_entity_poly.entity_id
_entity_poly.type
_entity_poly.pdbx_seq_one_letter_code
_entity_poly.pdbx_strand_id
1 'polypeptide(L)'
;MLVLESEPQPSESSFPLERALRLRFNRYLRPASVVRQSILVTPSIIDPDAGLPKGPTFFFEPVYDPFDRLVVFQLTARSRWVPSTLHTVRLFSPKDDGDMTGFRAFDGAPLKETESYSFMTGERESEPRDDRLPPVRYCEQDEGSDALPAVATVLRSSCGRAGCHGSSPALGLGLSTRTALQTTAVRVVARQTMTGASVSATASTPSRFGDDMPRIDPGNAANSYLVYKLLIHPQNHPGLHDGDTPDPWLGGLTPSGPPSYDELSRLRSWFVHGEPMPLEGHLSAHETRAIVRWIIHGAPTSDCLP
;
A
#
# COMPACT_ATOMS: atom_id res chain seq x y z
N MET A 1 -16.84 -2.31 4.06
CA MET A 1 -15.53 -1.65 4.26
C MET A 1 -15.76 -0.17 4.54
N LEU A 2 -14.87 0.50 5.27
CA LEU A 2 -14.99 1.91 5.65
C LEU A 2 -13.63 2.62 5.53
N VAL A 3 -13.67 3.94 5.28
CA VAL A 3 -12.52 4.82 5.50
C VAL A 3 -12.43 5.15 6.99
N LEU A 4 -11.23 5.02 7.56
CA LEU A 4 -10.96 5.33 8.97
C LEU A 4 -10.49 6.77 9.16
N GLU A 5 -9.57 7.19 8.30
CA GLU A 5 -8.92 8.49 8.37
C GLU A 5 -8.62 8.96 6.95
N SER A 6 -8.66 10.28 6.73
CA SER A 6 -8.20 10.90 5.50
C SER A 6 -7.28 12.07 5.80
N GLU A 7 -6.39 12.35 4.85
CA GLU A 7 -5.70 13.62 4.77
C GLU A 7 -5.90 14.17 3.35
N PRO A 8 -6.46 15.38 3.19
CA PRO A 8 -6.95 16.27 4.25
C PRO A 8 -8.12 15.66 5.03
N GLN A 9 -8.35 16.21 6.24
CA GLN A 9 -9.52 15.87 7.02
C GLN A 9 -10.79 16.48 6.39
N PRO A 10 -12.00 15.88 6.56
CA PRO A 10 -13.28 16.32 5.98
C PRO A 10 -13.75 17.77 6.22
N SER A 11 -12.99 18.58 6.94
CA SER A 11 -13.29 19.97 7.25
C SER A 11 -12.03 20.83 7.35
N GLU A 12 -10.90 20.34 6.84
CA GLU A 12 -9.64 21.08 6.86
C GLU A 12 -9.75 22.35 6.00
N SER A 13 -9.36 23.49 6.56
CA SER A 13 -9.61 24.80 5.96
C SER A 13 -8.39 25.43 5.26
N SER A 14 -7.21 24.81 5.38
CA SER A 14 -5.96 25.35 4.87
C SER A 14 -5.03 24.24 4.35
N PHE A 15 -5.59 23.31 3.56
CA PHE A 15 -4.80 22.22 2.99
C PHE A 15 -3.79 22.74 1.95
N PRO A 16 -2.51 22.32 2.00
CA PRO A 16 -1.53 22.79 1.05
C PRO A 16 -1.78 22.35 -0.40
N LEU A 17 -1.36 23.19 -1.36
CA LEU A 17 -1.73 23.05 -2.78
C LEU A 17 -1.10 21.85 -3.49
N GLU A 18 0.00 21.32 -2.99
CA GLU A 18 0.78 20.26 -3.63
C GLU A 18 0.65 18.91 -2.90
N ARG A 19 -0.12 18.87 -1.81
CA ARG A 19 -0.26 17.68 -0.98
C ARG A 19 -1.12 16.62 -1.65
N ALA A 20 -0.68 15.37 -1.57
CA ALA A 20 -1.40 14.20 -1.98
C ALA A 20 -2.61 13.93 -1.08
N LEU A 21 -3.64 13.34 -1.68
CA LEU A 21 -4.81 12.83 -0.96
C LEU A 21 -4.48 11.45 -0.38
N ARG A 22 -4.73 11.25 0.92
CA ARG A 22 -4.45 10.02 1.66
C ARG A 22 -5.73 9.46 2.25
N LEU A 23 -5.95 8.16 2.06
CA LEU A 23 -7.13 7.44 2.55
C LEU A 23 -6.71 6.16 3.27
N ARG A 24 -7.05 6.05 4.55
CA ARG A 24 -6.84 4.82 5.31
C ARG A 24 -8.12 4.01 5.40
N PHE A 25 -8.00 2.69 5.23
CA PHE A 25 -9.13 1.77 5.29
C PHE A 25 -9.02 0.83 6.48
N ASN A 26 -10.18 0.39 6.99
CA ASN A 26 -10.23 -0.62 8.04
C ASN A 26 -9.99 -2.05 7.55
N ARG A 27 -9.85 -2.24 6.23
CA ARG A 27 -9.66 -3.52 5.57
C ARG A 27 -8.54 -3.45 4.54
N TYR A 28 -7.95 -4.60 4.24
CA TYR A 28 -7.03 -4.69 3.11
C TYR A 28 -7.79 -4.58 1.79
N LEU A 29 -7.24 -3.82 0.85
CA LEU A 29 -7.87 -3.56 -0.43
C LEU A 29 -7.47 -4.59 -1.48
N ARG A 30 -8.35 -4.80 -2.46
CA ARG A 30 -8.01 -5.47 -3.71
C ARG A 30 -7.21 -4.48 -4.58
N PRO A 31 -5.97 -4.78 -5.00
CA PRO A 31 -5.13 -3.84 -5.74
C PRO A 31 -5.77 -3.31 -7.01
N ALA A 32 -6.48 -4.18 -7.75
CA ALA A 32 -7.18 -3.81 -8.97
C ALA A 32 -8.33 -2.78 -8.78
N SER A 33 -8.76 -2.55 -7.54
CA SER A 33 -9.76 -1.53 -7.20
C SER A 33 -9.14 -0.19 -6.78
N VAL A 34 -7.81 -0.15 -6.60
CA VAL A 34 -7.08 1.07 -6.25
C VAL A 34 -6.65 1.77 -7.53
N VAL A 35 -7.62 2.41 -8.19
CA VAL A 35 -7.45 3.07 -9.49
C VAL A 35 -7.95 4.51 -9.44
N ARG A 36 -7.56 5.31 -10.43
CA ARG A 36 -7.97 6.73 -10.54
C ARG A 36 -9.49 6.89 -10.58
N GLN A 37 -10.17 5.92 -11.18
CA GLN A 37 -11.63 5.89 -11.36
C GLN A 37 -12.38 5.55 -10.06
N SER A 38 -11.68 5.18 -8.99
CA SER A 38 -12.31 4.89 -7.69
C SER A 38 -12.63 6.15 -6.90
N ILE A 39 -12.15 7.31 -7.34
CA ILE A 39 -12.45 8.62 -6.74
C ILE A 39 -12.86 9.63 -7.80
N LEU A 40 -13.60 10.65 -7.36
CA LEU A 40 -13.86 11.87 -8.13
C LEU A 40 -13.60 13.07 -7.21
N VAL A 41 -12.83 14.04 -7.70
CA VAL A 41 -12.62 15.31 -6.99
C VAL A 41 -13.15 16.46 -7.83
N THR A 42 -14.02 17.26 -7.22
CA THR A 42 -14.70 18.38 -7.88
C THR A 42 -14.43 19.68 -7.11
N PRO A 43 -13.87 20.71 -7.75
CA PRO A 43 -13.76 22.03 -7.12
C PRO A 43 -15.15 22.71 -7.12
N SER A 44 -15.43 23.52 -6.09
CA SER A 44 -16.69 24.27 -5.93
C SER A 44 -16.81 25.49 -6.86
N ILE A 45 -15.99 25.56 -7.91
CA ILE A 45 -16.06 26.62 -8.90
C ILE A 45 -17.12 26.21 -9.90
N ILE A 46 -18.12 27.05 -10.10
CA ILE A 46 -19.22 26.81 -11.02
C ILE A 46 -19.05 27.75 -12.22
N ASP A 47 -19.24 27.24 -13.43
CA ASP A 47 -19.38 28.08 -14.61
C ASP A 47 -20.71 28.83 -14.53
N PRO A 48 -20.71 30.18 -14.49
CA PRO A 48 -21.93 30.95 -14.35
C PRO A 48 -22.89 30.78 -15.54
N ASP A 49 -22.38 30.46 -16.73
CA ASP A 49 -23.19 30.33 -17.94
C ASP A 49 -23.73 28.91 -18.10
N ALA A 50 -22.93 27.89 -17.75
CA ALA A 50 -23.32 26.49 -17.90
C ALA A 50 -23.97 25.88 -16.64
N GLY A 51 -23.79 26.48 -15.46
CA GLY A 51 -24.22 25.92 -14.18
C GLY A 51 -23.52 24.60 -13.80
N LEU A 52 -22.41 24.28 -14.46
CA LEU A 52 -21.63 23.06 -14.25
C LEU A 52 -20.34 23.37 -13.49
N PRO A 53 -19.77 22.39 -12.74
CA PRO A 53 -18.44 22.55 -12.16
C PRO A 53 -17.42 22.93 -13.22
N LYS A 54 -16.68 24.01 -12.97
CA LYS A 54 -15.63 24.56 -13.81
C LYS A 54 -14.31 24.41 -13.08
N GLY A 55 -13.33 23.74 -13.66
CA GLY A 55 -12.04 23.59 -13.02
C GLY A 55 -11.18 22.52 -13.67
N PRO A 56 -9.92 22.41 -13.26
CA PRO A 56 -9.05 21.36 -13.77
C PRO A 56 -9.61 19.99 -13.36
N THR A 57 -9.47 19.02 -14.25
CA THR A 57 -9.52 17.62 -13.85
C THR A 57 -8.23 17.28 -13.12
N PHE A 58 -8.33 16.68 -11.95
CA PHE A 58 -7.18 16.20 -11.22
C PHE A 58 -6.73 14.84 -11.76
N PHE A 59 -5.46 14.73 -12.11
CA PHE A 59 -4.83 13.46 -12.49
C PHE A 59 -3.98 12.98 -11.33
N PHE A 60 -4.26 11.76 -10.87
CA PHE A 60 -3.59 11.16 -9.72
C PHE A 60 -2.77 9.92 -10.10
N GLU A 61 -1.70 9.64 -9.39
CA GLU A 61 -1.01 8.35 -9.41
C GLU A 61 -1.28 7.64 -8.08
N PRO A 62 -2.22 6.68 -8.04
CA PRO A 62 -2.54 5.98 -6.79
C PRO A 62 -1.44 4.99 -6.44
N VAL A 63 -1.00 5.04 -5.19
CA VAL A 63 -0.09 4.08 -4.58
C VAL A 63 -0.79 3.44 -3.38
N TYR A 64 -0.88 2.11 -3.37
CA TYR A 64 -1.44 1.37 -2.24
C TYR A 64 -0.32 0.79 -1.38
N ASP A 65 -0.28 1.22 -0.11
CA ASP A 65 0.56 0.63 0.93
C ASP A 65 -0.29 -0.33 1.78
N PRO A 66 -0.16 -1.65 1.60
CA PRO A 66 -0.91 -2.62 2.38
C PRO A 66 -0.48 -2.63 3.85
N PHE A 67 0.75 -2.24 4.21
CA PHE A 67 1.22 -2.25 5.60
C PHE A 67 0.37 -1.28 6.45
N ASP A 68 0.17 -0.07 5.96
CA ASP A 68 -0.63 0.96 6.64
C ASP A 68 -2.10 1.03 6.20
N ARG A 69 -2.52 0.09 5.33
CA ARG A 69 -3.86 0.07 4.66
C ARG A 69 -4.21 1.44 4.08
N LEU A 70 -3.21 2.05 3.47
CA LEU A 70 -3.21 3.45 3.06
C LEU A 70 -3.14 3.55 1.53
N VAL A 71 -4.06 4.29 0.94
CA VAL A 71 -3.98 4.70 -0.45
C VAL A 71 -3.55 6.16 -0.50
N VAL A 72 -2.50 6.44 -1.26
CA VAL A 72 -2.03 7.80 -1.54
C VAL A 72 -2.27 8.11 -3.01
N PHE A 73 -3.11 9.10 -3.28
CA PHE A 73 -3.33 9.64 -4.62
C PHE A 73 -2.39 10.84 -4.82
N GLN A 74 -1.23 10.56 -5.39
CA GLN A 74 -0.22 11.57 -5.67
C GLN A 74 -0.69 12.46 -6.82
N LEU A 75 -0.59 13.78 -6.66
CA LEU A 75 -0.74 14.70 -7.78
C LEU A 75 0.44 14.52 -8.75
N THR A 76 0.18 14.54 -10.05
CA THR A 76 1.29 14.51 -11.03
C THR A 76 2.17 15.75 -10.88
N ALA A 77 3.43 15.70 -11.32
CA ALA A 77 4.48 16.72 -11.05
C ALA A 77 4.19 18.17 -11.54
N ARG A 78 3.01 18.43 -12.10
CA ARG A 78 2.54 19.77 -12.53
C ARG A 78 1.10 20.05 -12.10
N SER A 79 0.47 19.12 -11.38
CA SER A 79 -0.88 19.27 -10.84
C SER A 79 -0.79 19.83 -9.43
N ARG A 80 -1.68 20.77 -9.13
CA ARG A 80 -1.88 21.33 -7.80
C ARG A 80 -3.36 21.55 -7.59
N TRP A 81 -3.80 21.54 -6.34
CA TRP A 81 -5.16 21.92 -5.99
C TRP A 81 -5.44 23.36 -6.40
N VAL A 82 -6.72 23.68 -6.67
CA VAL A 82 -7.08 25.07 -6.97
C VAL A 82 -6.96 25.89 -5.67
N PRO A 83 -6.26 27.03 -5.64
CA PRO A 83 -6.13 27.82 -4.42
C PRO A 83 -7.48 28.31 -3.88
N SER A 84 -7.56 28.47 -2.55
CA SER A 84 -8.73 29.06 -1.85
C SER A 84 -10.08 28.50 -2.29
N THR A 85 -10.12 27.19 -2.58
CA THR A 85 -11.27 26.54 -3.19
C THR A 85 -11.72 25.36 -2.35
N LEU A 86 -13.03 25.23 -2.14
CA LEU A 86 -13.61 24.04 -1.54
C LEU A 86 -13.57 22.91 -2.59
N HIS A 87 -12.93 21.80 -2.24
CA HIS A 87 -12.90 20.60 -3.05
C HIS A 87 -13.77 19.55 -2.38
N THR A 88 -14.62 18.89 -3.16
CA THR A 88 -15.39 17.72 -2.72
C THR A 88 -14.78 16.46 -3.31
N VAL A 89 -14.43 15.53 -2.44
CA VAL A 89 -13.92 14.19 -2.79
C VAL A 89 -15.06 13.20 -2.64
N ARG A 90 -15.29 12.40 -3.67
CA ARG A 90 -16.25 11.29 -3.68
C ARG A 90 -15.50 9.98 -3.87
N LEU A 91 -15.75 9.02 -2.98
CA LEU A 91 -15.17 7.69 -3.02
C LEU A 91 -16.27 6.71 -3.45
N PHE A 92 -16.08 6.04 -4.59
CA PHE A 92 -17.14 5.21 -5.14
C PHE A 92 -17.20 3.84 -4.47
N SER A 93 -18.43 3.41 -4.18
CA SER A 93 -18.75 2.00 -3.94
C SER A 93 -19.16 1.37 -5.28
N PRO A 94 -18.56 0.23 -5.69
CA PRO A 94 -18.91 -0.43 -6.93
C PRO A 94 -20.40 -0.84 -6.96
N LYS A 95 -21.05 -0.69 -8.12
CA LYS A 95 -22.49 -0.97 -8.28
C LYS A 95 -22.83 -2.45 -8.33
N ASP A 96 -21.95 -3.25 -8.94
CA ASP A 96 -22.06 -4.69 -9.13
C ASP A 96 -20.66 -5.29 -9.23
N ASP A 97 -20.50 -6.62 -9.34
CA ASP A 97 -19.19 -7.29 -9.37
C ASP A 97 -18.35 -7.00 -10.63
N GLY A 98 -18.98 -6.54 -11.72
CA GLY A 98 -18.30 -6.13 -12.95
C GLY A 98 -17.83 -4.68 -12.93
N ASP A 99 -18.32 -3.87 -11.97
CA ASP A 99 -17.91 -2.48 -11.82
C ASP A 99 -16.44 -2.40 -11.36
N MET A 100 -15.61 -1.95 -12.30
CA MET A 100 -14.18 -1.69 -12.11
C MET A 100 -13.92 -0.34 -11.44
N THR A 101 -14.95 0.47 -11.23
CA THR A 101 -14.87 1.73 -10.51
C THR A 101 -15.24 1.52 -9.05
N GLY A 102 -14.49 2.14 -8.15
CA GLY A 102 -14.74 2.10 -6.71
C GLY A 102 -13.90 1.07 -5.96
N PHE A 103 -13.84 1.25 -4.64
CA PHE A 103 -12.95 0.46 -3.79
C PHE A 103 -13.58 -0.87 -3.39
N ARG A 104 -12.75 -1.91 -3.37
CA ARG A 104 -13.09 -3.23 -2.83
C ARG A 104 -12.04 -3.67 -1.83
N ALA A 105 -12.50 -4.31 -0.77
CA ALA A 105 -11.63 -5.13 0.06
C ALA A 105 -11.13 -6.34 -0.75
N PHE A 106 -10.08 -6.99 -0.26
CA PHE A 106 -9.47 -8.14 -0.90
C PHE A 106 -10.47 -9.30 -1.15
N ASP A 107 -11.51 -9.42 -0.32
CA ASP A 107 -12.56 -10.42 -0.43
C ASP A 107 -13.73 -9.99 -1.34
N GLY A 108 -13.58 -8.87 -2.05
CA GLY A 108 -14.60 -8.31 -2.94
C GLY A 108 -15.61 -7.40 -2.25
N ALA A 109 -15.63 -7.34 -0.92
CA ALA A 109 -16.60 -6.51 -0.20
C ALA A 109 -16.41 -5.01 -0.53
N PRO A 110 -17.46 -4.31 -0.94
CA PRO A 110 -17.35 -2.91 -1.33
C PRO A 110 -17.28 -1.97 -0.11
N LEU A 111 -17.08 -0.67 -0.39
CA LEU A 111 -17.44 0.37 0.57
C LEU A 111 -18.91 0.24 0.96
N LYS A 112 -19.23 0.52 2.22
CA LYS A 112 -20.60 0.41 2.73
C LYS A 112 -21.59 1.23 1.90
N GLU A 113 -21.15 2.42 1.48
CA GLU A 113 -21.85 3.32 0.57
C GLU A 113 -20.84 4.20 -0.15
N THR A 114 -21.29 4.99 -1.13
CA THR A 114 -20.43 6.03 -1.71
C THR A 114 -20.20 7.10 -0.64
N GLU A 115 -18.95 7.34 -0.28
CA GLU A 115 -18.58 8.33 0.73
C GLU A 115 -18.24 9.67 0.06
N SER A 116 -18.51 10.77 0.74
CA SER A 116 -18.17 12.10 0.27
C SER A 116 -17.71 12.98 1.42
N TYR A 117 -16.63 13.70 1.22
CA TYR A 117 -16.14 14.71 2.15
C TYR A 117 -15.59 15.90 1.37
N SER A 118 -15.34 17.01 2.07
CA SER A 118 -14.79 18.20 1.43
C SER A 118 -13.63 18.78 2.25
N PHE A 119 -12.78 19.56 1.61
CA PHE A 119 -11.71 20.31 2.27
C PHE A 119 -11.47 21.59 1.51
N MET A 120 -10.89 22.59 2.16
CA MET A 120 -10.52 23.85 1.56
C MET A 120 -9.00 23.99 1.50
N THR A 121 -8.53 24.48 0.37
CA THR A 121 -7.12 24.72 0.11
C THR A 121 -6.70 26.11 0.57
N GLY A 122 -5.43 26.25 0.93
CA GLY A 122 -4.85 27.56 1.27
C GLY A 122 -4.72 28.51 0.08
N GLU A 123 -4.32 29.75 0.37
CA GLU A 123 -4.11 30.82 -0.64
C GLU A 123 -2.77 30.73 -1.36
N ARG A 124 -1.72 30.22 -0.70
CA ARG A 124 -0.34 30.25 -1.20
C ARG A 124 0.26 28.87 -1.22
N GLU A 125 1.26 28.70 -2.08
CA GLU A 125 2.17 27.57 -2.03
C GLU A 125 2.83 27.53 -0.65
N SER A 126 2.72 26.38 0.00
CA SER A 126 3.56 26.03 1.15
C SER A 126 4.94 25.63 0.64
N GLU A 127 5.91 25.46 1.54
CA GLU A 127 7.14 24.79 1.15
C GLU A 127 6.82 23.43 0.48
N PRO A 128 7.48 23.11 -0.65
CA PRO A 128 7.28 21.83 -1.31
C PRO A 128 7.61 20.71 -0.33
N ARG A 129 6.62 19.87 -0.02
CA ARG A 129 6.89 18.57 0.60
C ARG A 129 6.86 17.53 -0.48
N ASP A 130 7.91 16.71 -0.53
CA ASP A 130 7.92 15.55 -1.40
C ASP A 130 6.98 14.50 -0.80
N ASP A 131 5.74 14.49 -1.29
CA ASP A 131 4.73 13.49 -0.95
C ASP A 131 4.95 12.15 -1.67
N ARG A 132 6.08 11.98 -2.35
CA ARG A 132 6.48 10.68 -2.89
C ARG A 132 6.89 9.75 -1.78
N LEU A 133 6.64 8.46 -2.01
CA LEU A 133 7.12 7.42 -1.12
C LEU A 133 8.66 7.46 -1.11
N PRO A 134 9.31 7.64 0.05
CA PRO A 134 10.78 7.62 0.11
C PRO A 134 11.32 6.30 -0.47
N PRO A 135 12.36 6.33 -1.33
CA PRO A 135 12.97 5.12 -1.85
C PRO A 135 13.60 4.32 -0.71
N VAL A 136 13.53 2.99 -0.78
CA VAL A 136 14.21 2.10 0.16
C VAL A 136 15.28 1.33 -0.59
N ARG A 137 16.52 1.44 -0.13
CA ARG A 137 17.67 0.79 -0.78
C ARG A 137 17.80 -0.67 -0.35
N TYR A 138 18.22 -1.51 -1.31
CA TYR A 138 18.39 -2.94 -1.04
C TYR A 138 19.57 -3.22 -0.11
N CYS A 139 20.71 -2.55 -0.32
CA CYS A 139 21.97 -2.84 0.38
C CYS A 139 22.37 -1.81 1.42
N GLU A 140 21.82 -0.61 1.35
CA GLU A 140 22.20 0.51 2.18
C GLU A 140 21.02 0.85 3.08
N GLN A 141 21.32 1.21 4.33
CA GLN A 141 20.33 1.82 5.19
C GLN A 141 20.13 3.26 4.73
N ASP A 142 18.90 3.75 4.77
CA ASP A 142 18.64 5.16 4.50
C ASP A 142 19.29 6.03 5.62
N GLU A 143 19.62 7.28 5.33
CA GLU A 143 20.18 8.20 6.35
C GLU A 143 19.08 9.13 6.89
N GLY A 144 19.11 9.42 8.19
CA GLY A 144 18.18 10.35 8.86
C GLY A 144 17.34 9.72 9.98
N SER A 145 16.49 10.53 10.61
CA SER A 145 15.62 10.09 11.71
C SER A 145 14.56 9.06 11.30
N ASP A 146 14.20 9.04 10.01
CA ASP A 146 13.21 8.12 9.41
C ASP A 146 13.87 6.97 8.63
N ALA A 147 15.15 6.70 8.89
CA ALA A 147 15.93 5.70 8.18
C ALA A 147 15.32 4.29 8.26
N LEU A 148 14.97 3.73 7.11
CA LEU A 148 14.57 2.33 7.00
C LEU A 148 15.81 1.43 6.84
N PRO A 149 15.82 0.23 7.45
CA PRO A 149 16.94 -0.69 7.34
C PRO A 149 17.14 -1.17 5.89
N ALA A 150 18.39 -1.50 5.55
CA ALA A 150 18.71 -2.16 4.29
C ALA A 150 17.91 -3.46 4.13
N VAL A 151 17.18 -3.60 3.04
CA VAL A 151 16.27 -4.74 2.83
C VAL A 151 17.02 -6.07 2.81
N ALA A 152 18.21 -6.11 2.23
CA ALA A 152 19.04 -7.30 2.18
C ALA A 152 19.42 -7.77 3.59
N THR A 153 19.64 -6.86 4.53
CA THR A 153 19.90 -7.19 5.93
C THR A 153 18.67 -7.86 6.52
N VAL A 154 17.50 -7.21 6.43
CA VAL A 154 16.23 -7.75 6.96
C VAL A 154 15.92 -9.13 6.39
N LEU A 155 16.01 -9.29 5.06
CA LEU A 155 15.74 -10.55 4.39
C LEU A 155 16.73 -11.65 4.79
N ARG A 156 18.02 -11.33 5.03
CA ARG A 156 19.03 -12.30 5.46
C ARG A 156 18.90 -12.68 6.92
N SER A 157 18.76 -11.70 7.81
CA SER A 157 18.76 -11.91 9.27
C SER A 157 17.45 -12.51 9.74
N SER A 158 16.33 -11.98 9.26
CA SER A 158 15.00 -12.23 9.84
C SER A 158 14.24 -13.28 9.01
N CYS A 159 14.44 -13.32 7.69
CA CYS A 159 13.80 -14.32 6.83
C CYS A 159 14.71 -15.43 6.29
N GLY A 160 16.00 -15.19 6.13
CA GLY A 160 16.96 -16.11 5.51
C GLY A 160 17.55 -17.14 6.47
N ARG A 161 17.48 -16.89 7.79
CA ARG A 161 17.99 -17.77 8.85
C ARG A 161 16.84 -18.22 9.75
N ALA A 162 16.29 -19.41 9.53
CA ALA A 162 15.26 -20.07 10.35
C ALA A 162 13.91 -19.32 10.58
N GLY A 163 13.89 -17.99 10.62
CA GLY A 163 12.74 -17.17 10.99
C GLY A 163 11.57 -17.31 10.05
N CYS A 164 11.68 -16.99 8.75
CA CYS A 164 10.50 -17.06 7.84
C CYS A 164 10.21 -18.47 7.28
N HIS A 165 11.15 -19.42 7.36
CA HIS A 165 11.08 -20.70 6.62
C HIS A 165 11.68 -21.94 7.32
N GLY A 166 12.18 -21.84 8.55
CA GLY A 166 12.94 -22.93 9.18
C GLY A 166 14.36 -23.08 8.60
N SER A 167 15.05 -24.18 8.95
CA SER A 167 16.49 -24.37 8.68
C SER A 167 16.89 -24.59 7.21
N SER A 168 15.95 -24.57 6.26
CA SER A 168 16.21 -24.67 4.81
C SER A 168 15.16 -23.89 4.03
N PRO A 169 15.44 -23.42 2.78
CA PRO A 169 14.48 -22.67 1.97
C PRO A 169 13.18 -23.48 1.72
N ALA A 170 12.19 -23.32 2.60
CA ALA A 170 10.92 -24.01 2.48
C ALA A 170 10.19 -23.56 1.23
N LEU A 171 9.55 -24.51 0.53
CA LEU A 171 8.79 -24.26 -0.71
C LEU A 171 9.61 -23.60 -1.83
N GLY A 172 10.94 -23.68 -1.77
CA GLY A 172 11.86 -23.13 -2.77
C GLY A 172 11.91 -21.61 -2.77
N LEU A 173 11.71 -20.94 -1.63
CA LEU A 173 11.83 -19.48 -1.48
C LEU A 173 13.19 -19.12 -0.87
N GLY A 174 14.12 -18.62 -1.69
CA GLY A 174 15.42 -18.15 -1.27
C GLY A 174 15.47 -16.63 -1.19
N LEU A 175 15.66 -16.09 0.01
CA LEU A 175 15.71 -14.63 0.28
C LEU A 175 17.10 -14.13 0.71
N SER A 176 18.05 -15.04 0.90
CA SER A 176 19.35 -14.77 1.54
C SER A 176 20.40 -14.17 0.60
N THR A 177 20.26 -14.34 -0.71
CA THR A 177 21.19 -13.79 -1.70
C THR A 177 20.42 -13.14 -2.83
N ARG A 178 21.05 -12.19 -3.53
CA ARG A 178 20.47 -11.53 -4.71
C ARG A 178 20.02 -12.56 -5.76
N THR A 179 20.91 -13.48 -6.12
CA THR A 179 20.62 -14.51 -7.13
C THR A 179 19.46 -15.39 -6.70
N ALA A 180 19.42 -15.84 -5.44
CA ALA A 180 18.30 -16.65 -4.95
C ALA A 180 16.98 -15.85 -4.95
N LEU A 181 17.02 -14.59 -4.53
CA LEU A 181 15.85 -13.71 -4.51
C LEU A 181 15.28 -13.49 -5.92
N GLN A 182 16.14 -13.18 -6.89
CA GLN A 182 15.74 -12.97 -8.28
C GLN A 182 15.21 -14.25 -8.95
N THR A 183 15.85 -15.39 -8.71
CA THR A 183 15.49 -16.66 -9.38
C THR A 183 14.31 -17.36 -8.73
N THR A 184 14.04 -17.11 -7.45
CA THR A 184 13.04 -17.88 -6.70
C THR A 184 11.90 -17.07 -6.11
N ALA A 185 12.01 -15.74 -5.97
CA ALA A 185 10.98 -14.93 -5.31
C ALA A 185 10.36 -13.89 -6.26
N VAL A 186 11.19 -13.12 -6.96
CA VAL A 186 10.72 -12.04 -7.82
C VAL A 186 9.95 -12.61 -9.01
N ARG A 187 8.67 -12.23 -9.14
CA ARG A 187 7.74 -12.68 -10.19
C ARG A 187 7.53 -14.20 -10.26
N VAL A 188 7.87 -14.93 -9.20
CA VAL A 188 7.62 -16.36 -9.09
C VAL A 188 6.33 -16.57 -8.31
N VAL A 189 5.40 -17.37 -8.85
CA VAL A 189 4.13 -17.69 -8.18
C VAL A 189 4.39 -18.35 -6.82
N ALA A 190 3.66 -17.91 -5.79
CA ALA A 190 3.72 -18.54 -4.48
C ALA A 190 3.06 -19.91 -4.55
N ARG A 191 3.72 -20.97 -4.06
CA ARG A 191 3.20 -22.34 -4.20
C ARG A 191 1.83 -22.53 -3.53
N GLN A 192 1.57 -21.75 -2.50
CA GLN A 192 0.32 -21.82 -1.73
C GLN A 192 -0.84 -21.09 -2.40
N THR A 193 -0.59 -20.36 -3.48
CA THR A 193 -1.61 -19.63 -4.22
C THR A 193 -1.91 -20.23 -5.60
N MET A 194 -1.22 -21.31 -5.98
CA MET A 194 -1.36 -21.92 -7.30
C MET A 194 -2.75 -22.53 -7.49
N THR A 195 -3.45 -22.16 -8.57
CA THR A 195 -4.79 -22.69 -8.90
C THR A 195 -4.84 -23.56 -10.16
N GLY A 196 -3.81 -23.51 -11.01
CA GLY A 196 -3.71 -24.27 -12.26
C GLY A 196 -2.58 -25.32 -12.30
N ALA A 197 -2.52 -26.06 -13.42
CA ALA A 197 -1.49 -27.07 -13.66
C ALA A 197 -0.11 -26.47 -14.06
N SER A 198 -0.06 -25.20 -14.44
CA SER A 198 1.14 -24.50 -14.92
C SER A 198 1.75 -23.59 -13.84
N VAL A 199 3.06 -23.78 -13.59
CA VAL A 199 3.77 -23.43 -12.34
C VAL A 199 4.45 -22.05 -12.38
N SER A 200 4.35 -21.30 -13.49
CA SER A 200 5.30 -20.20 -13.77
C SER A 200 4.71 -18.86 -14.19
N ALA A 201 3.42 -18.76 -14.52
CA ALA A 201 2.83 -17.50 -14.96
C ALA A 201 1.88 -16.96 -13.89
N THR A 202 2.16 -15.76 -13.39
CA THR A 202 1.20 -14.99 -12.60
C THR A 202 -0.07 -14.79 -13.41
N ALA A 203 -1.23 -15.01 -12.79
CA ALA A 203 -2.50 -14.75 -13.45
C ALA A 203 -2.64 -13.24 -13.72
N SER A 204 -2.83 -12.87 -15.00
CA SER A 204 -3.12 -11.48 -15.38
C SER A 204 -4.52 -11.04 -14.95
N THR A 205 -5.45 -12.00 -14.81
CA THR A 205 -6.83 -11.80 -14.40
C THR A 205 -7.25 -12.95 -13.47
N PRO A 206 -6.79 -12.95 -12.22
CA PRO A 206 -7.11 -14.04 -11.29
C PRO A 206 -8.62 -14.10 -11.01
N SER A 207 -9.18 -15.31 -10.94
CA SER A 207 -10.59 -15.53 -10.61
C SER A 207 -10.95 -14.95 -9.24
N ARG A 208 -10.02 -15.05 -8.29
CA ARG A 208 -10.14 -14.52 -6.94
C ARG A 208 -8.84 -13.83 -6.54
N PHE A 209 -8.94 -12.79 -5.72
CA PHE A 209 -7.74 -12.22 -5.12
C PHE A 209 -6.96 -13.28 -4.35
N GLY A 210 -5.66 -13.35 -4.61
CA GLY A 210 -4.79 -14.38 -4.06
C GLY A 210 -4.42 -15.47 -5.06
N ASP A 211 -5.25 -15.75 -6.06
CA ASP A 211 -4.97 -16.82 -7.04
C ASP A 211 -3.71 -16.51 -7.87
N ASP A 212 -2.82 -17.49 -7.95
CA ASP A 212 -1.53 -17.43 -8.66
C ASP A 212 -0.69 -16.18 -8.33
N MET A 213 -0.86 -15.65 -7.12
CA MET A 213 -0.17 -14.45 -6.66
C MET A 213 1.34 -14.68 -6.60
N PRO A 214 2.17 -13.77 -7.15
CA PRO A 214 3.62 -13.88 -7.07
C PRO A 214 4.08 -13.69 -5.62
N ARG A 215 5.21 -14.30 -5.28
CA ARG A 215 5.85 -14.14 -3.96
C ARG A 215 6.22 -12.68 -3.74
N ILE A 216 6.83 -12.07 -4.75
CA ILE A 216 7.16 -10.65 -4.83
C ILE A 216 6.77 -10.14 -6.22
N ASP A 217 5.90 -9.14 -6.29
CA ASP A 217 5.52 -8.42 -7.50
C ASP A 217 6.19 -7.03 -7.51
N PRO A 218 7.27 -6.83 -8.27
CA PRO A 218 7.91 -5.53 -8.42
C PRO A 218 6.92 -4.42 -8.77
N GLY A 219 6.82 -3.41 -7.91
CA GLY A 219 5.95 -2.25 -8.09
C GLY A 219 4.56 -2.42 -7.48
N ASN A 220 4.22 -3.62 -6.97
CA ASN A 220 2.90 -3.93 -6.46
C ASN A 220 2.96 -4.79 -5.19
N ALA A 221 3.29 -4.16 -4.06
CA ALA A 221 3.35 -4.85 -2.76
C ALA A 221 2.01 -5.50 -2.38
N ALA A 222 0.89 -4.90 -2.79
CA ALA A 222 -0.44 -5.46 -2.55
C ALA A 222 -0.80 -6.65 -3.45
N ASN A 223 0.02 -6.96 -4.46
CA ASN A 223 -0.05 -8.21 -5.22
C ASN A 223 1.13 -9.16 -4.88
N SER A 224 1.77 -8.98 -3.72
CA SER A 224 2.91 -9.80 -3.30
C SER A 224 2.54 -10.71 -2.12
N TYR A 225 2.61 -12.03 -2.32
CA TYR A 225 2.23 -13.00 -1.28
C TYR A 225 3.08 -12.88 -0.01
N LEU A 226 4.37 -12.58 -0.15
CA LEU A 226 5.27 -12.36 1.00
C LEU A 226 4.73 -11.28 1.94
N VAL A 227 4.22 -10.19 1.39
CA VAL A 227 3.66 -9.08 2.20
C VAL A 227 2.52 -9.59 3.07
N TYR A 228 1.59 -10.35 2.51
CA TYR A 228 0.48 -10.90 3.30
C TYR A 228 0.91 -11.96 4.30
N LYS A 229 1.94 -12.76 4.02
CA LYS A 229 2.52 -13.69 5.00
C LYS A 229 3.11 -12.97 6.21
N LEU A 230 3.73 -11.81 6.00
CA LEU A 230 4.22 -10.94 7.08
C LEU A 230 3.04 -10.31 7.83
N LEU A 231 2.04 -9.80 7.14
CA LEU A 231 0.93 -9.05 7.73
C LEU A 231 -0.05 -9.91 8.54
N ILE A 232 -0.14 -11.22 8.28
CA ILE A 232 -0.95 -12.12 9.13
C ILE A 232 -0.31 -12.42 10.49
N HIS A 233 0.91 -11.93 10.73
CA HIS A 233 1.54 -11.94 12.05
C HIS A 233 1.09 -10.69 12.85
N PRO A 234 0.39 -10.81 13.98
CA PRO A 234 -0.16 -9.66 14.71
C PRO A 234 0.89 -8.67 15.24
N GLN A 235 2.14 -9.10 15.39
CA GLN A 235 3.24 -8.28 15.89
C GLN A 235 4.04 -7.58 14.77
N ASN A 236 3.79 -7.89 13.49
CA ASN A 236 4.45 -7.22 12.36
C ASN A 236 3.67 -5.97 11.92
N HIS A 237 3.10 -5.23 12.86
CA HIS A 237 2.29 -4.04 12.61
C HIS A 237 2.84 -2.88 13.45
N PRO A 238 2.67 -1.63 13.02
CA PRO A 238 3.14 -0.51 13.82
C PRO A 238 2.44 -0.50 15.18
N GLY A 239 3.21 -0.46 16.26
CA GLY A 239 2.66 -0.20 17.59
C GLY A 239 2.12 1.23 17.68
N LEU A 240 1.05 1.43 18.47
CA LEU A 240 0.53 2.78 18.76
C LEU A 240 1.56 3.69 19.46
N HIS A 241 2.64 3.11 19.98
CA HIS A 241 3.70 3.78 20.75
C HIS A 241 5.11 3.47 20.22
N ASP A 242 5.26 2.86 19.04
CA ASP A 242 6.57 2.67 18.43
C ASP A 242 7.08 4.01 17.87
N GLY A 243 7.90 4.70 18.67
CA GLY A 243 9.00 5.57 18.25
C GLY A 243 8.67 6.82 17.43
N ASP A 244 8.29 7.90 18.11
CA ASP A 244 8.61 9.35 17.99
C ASP A 244 8.93 10.06 16.66
N THR A 245 9.18 9.39 15.54
CA THR A 245 9.45 10.06 14.25
C THR A 245 8.27 9.86 13.29
N PRO A 246 7.53 10.93 12.95
CA PRO A 246 6.40 10.85 12.05
C PRO A 246 6.85 10.45 10.65
N ASP A 247 6.40 9.28 10.19
CA ASP A 247 6.64 8.83 8.82
C ASP A 247 6.01 9.81 7.81
N PRO A 248 6.81 10.55 7.00
CA PRO A 248 6.30 11.58 6.12
C PRO A 248 5.28 11.06 5.09
N TRP A 249 5.36 9.77 4.74
CA TRP A 249 4.42 9.12 3.84
C TRP A 249 2.99 9.12 4.38
N LEU A 250 2.83 9.05 5.70
CA LEU A 250 1.52 9.10 6.36
C LEU A 250 0.90 10.50 6.31
N GLY A 251 1.69 11.54 5.98
CA GLY A 251 1.25 12.93 5.84
C GLY A 251 0.84 13.64 7.15
N GLY A 252 0.69 12.90 8.24
CA GLY A 252 0.11 13.38 9.50
C GLY A 252 -0.89 12.39 10.08
N LEU A 253 -1.29 11.36 9.33
CA LEU A 253 -2.06 10.24 9.84
C LEU A 253 -1.25 9.48 10.93
N THR A 254 -1.95 9.00 11.95
CA THR A 254 -1.34 8.15 12.98
C THR A 254 -0.84 6.84 12.35
N PRO A 255 0.03 6.03 12.96
CA PRO A 255 0.28 4.68 12.46
C PRO A 255 -0.99 3.82 12.53
N SER A 256 -1.23 2.97 11.52
CA SER A 256 -2.53 2.29 11.36
C SER A 256 -2.87 1.27 12.47
N GLY A 257 -1.89 0.86 13.27
CA GLY A 257 -2.01 -0.24 14.22
C GLY A 257 -2.24 -1.60 13.55
N PRO A 258 -2.26 -2.68 14.35
CA PRO A 258 -2.63 -4.00 13.85
C PRO A 258 -4.10 -4.01 13.35
N PRO A 259 -4.41 -4.76 12.28
CA PRO A 259 -5.79 -5.01 11.89
C PRO A 259 -6.59 -5.71 13.01
N SER A 260 -7.91 -5.63 12.93
CA SER A 260 -8.75 -6.41 13.83
C SER A 260 -8.54 -7.91 13.64
N TYR A 261 -8.78 -8.68 14.70
CA TYR A 261 -8.71 -10.14 14.67
C TYR A 261 -9.57 -10.74 13.53
N ASP A 262 -10.75 -10.19 13.31
CA ASP A 262 -11.65 -10.63 12.24
C ASP A 262 -11.06 -10.39 10.85
N GLU A 263 -10.35 -9.28 10.65
CA GLU A 263 -9.70 -9.00 9.37
C GLU A 263 -8.53 -9.94 9.10
N LEU A 264 -7.70 -10.21 10.11
CA LEU A 264 -6.63 -11.21 10.01
C LEU A 264 -7.20 -12.61 9.75
N SER A 265 -8.31 -12.96 10.41
CA SER A 265 -9.01 -14.23 10.21
C SER A 265 -9.55 -14.36 8.79
N ARG A 266 -10.12 -13.29 8.23
CA ARG A 266 -10.57 -13.25 6.83
C ARG A 266 -9.41 -13.40 5.85
N LEU A 267 -8.27 -12.75 6.07
CA LEU A 267 -7.10 -12.92 5.20
C LEU A 267 -6.64 -14.39 5.15
N ARG A 268 -6.56 -15.03 6.32
CA ARG A 268 -6.17 -16.44 6.46
C ARG A 268 -7.15 -17.38 5.78
N SER A 269 -8.46 -17.17 5.97
CA SER A 269 -9.48 -18.00 5.33
C SER A 269 -9.61 -17.74 3.83
N TRP A 270 -9.22 -16.55 3.36
CA TRP A 270 -9.35 -16.18 1.96
C TRP A 270 -8.25 -16.75 1.08
N PHE A 271 -6.98 -16.49 1.40
CA PHE A 271 -5.86 -16.94 0.54
C PHE A 271 -4.50 -17.06 1.25
N VAL A 272 -4.35 -16.53 2.47
CA VAL A 272 -3.07 -16.59 3.18
C VAL A 272 -2.97 -17.90 3.97
N HIS A 273 -2.61 -18.97 3.27
CA HIS A 273 -2.51 -20.32 3.87
C HIS A 273 -1.26 -20.53 4.74
N GLY A 274 -1.42 -21.37 5.77
CA GLY A 274 -0.34 -21.78 6.67
C GLY A 274 0.06 -20.72 7.71
N GLU A 275 1.14 -21.00 8.43
CA GLU A 275 1.61 -20.17 9.55
C GLU A 275 2.12 -18.79 9.09
N PRO A 276 1.99 -17.73 9.91
CA PRO A 276 2.50 -16.41 9.58
C PRO A 276 4.03 -16.41 9.41
N MET A 277 4.56 -15.36 8.79
CA MET A 277 6.01 -15.12 8.74
C MET A 277 6.38 -13.93 9.62
N PRO A 278 7.51 -13.99 10.34
CA PRO A 278 8.32 -15.18 10.62
C PRO A 278 7.53 -16.27 11.38
N LEU A 279 7.97 -17.53 11.25
CA LEU A 279 7.51 -18.65 12.09
C LEU A 279 8.01 -18.50 13.54
N GLU A 280 9.24 -18.02 13.71
CA GLU A 280 9.83 -17.72 15.01
C GLU A 280 10.09 -16.22 15.12
N GLY A 281 9.51 -15.59 16.15
CA GLY A 281 9.64 -14.15 16.40
C GLY A 281 8.76 -13.29 15.49
N HIS A 282 9.15 -12.05 15.28
CA HIS A 282 8.45 -11.07 14.45
C HIS A 282 9.45 -10.08 13.83
N LEU A 283 9.03 -9.41 12.76
CA LEU A 283 9.73 -8.23 12.27
C LEU A 283 9.22 -7.01 13.02
N SER A 284 10.11 -6.05 13.28
CA SER A 284 9.70 -4.71 13.70
C SER A 284 8.87 -4.02 12.62
N ALA A 285 8.18 -2.94 13.01
CA ALA A 285 7.44 -2.10 12.08
C ALA A 285 8.34 -1.51 10.98
N HIS A 286 9.56 -1.07 11.34
CA HIS A 286 10.53 -0.52 10.39
C HIS A 286 11.01 -1.57 9.38
N GLU A 287 11.31 -2.79 9.83
CA GLU A 287 11.71 -3.88 8.95
C GLU A 287 10.60 -4.29 7.98
N THR A 288 9.37 -4.40 8.46
CA THR A 288 8.21 -4.75 7.62
C THR A 288 7.94 -3.64 6.60
N ARG A 289 7.98 -2.38 7.04
CA ARG A 289 7.84 -1.20 6.17
C ARG A 289 8.94 -1.14 5.11
N ALA A 290 10.20 -1.42 5.47
CA ALA A 290 11.30 -1.46 4.52
C ALA A 290 11.04 -2.46 3.38
N ILE A 291 10.59 -3.68 3.72
CA ILE A 291 10.24 -4.70 2.71
C ILE A 291 9.08 -4.22 1.82
N VAL A 292 7.99 -3.74 2.42
CA VAL A 292 6.79 -3.33 1.67
C VAL A 292 7.13 -2.19 0.70
N ARG A 293 7.81 -1.14 1.18
CA ARG A 293 8.19 0.01 0.35
C ARG A 293 9.20 -0.34 -0.73
N TRP A 294 10.17 -1.18 -0.42
CA TRP A 294 11.10 -1.69 -1.42
C TRP A 294 10.37 -2.40 -2.56
N ILE A 295 9.33 -3.19 -2.26
CA ILE A 295 8.50 -3.82 -3.30
C ILE A 295 7.71 -2.76 -4.08
N ILE A 296 7.10 -1.76 -3.41
CA ILE A 296 6.42 -0.64 -4.10
C ILE A 296 7.37 0.08 -5.07
N HIS A 297 8.64 0.23 -4.72
CA HIS A 297 9.68 0.82 -5.58
C HIS A 297 10.24 -0.11 -6.67
N GLY A 298 9.58 -1.24 -6.94
CA GLY A 298 10.00 -2.15 -8.00
C GLY A 298 10.95 -3.25 -7.54
N ALA A 299 11.11 -3.45 -6.23
CA ALA A 299 12.01 -4.45 -5.66
C ALA A 299 13.43 -4.45 -6.30
N PRO A 300 14.09 -3.28 -6.48
CA PRO A 300 15.38 -3.22 -7.13
C PRO A 300 16.41 -4.02 -6.34
N THR A 301 17.24 -4.79 -7.02
CA THR A 301 18.28 -5.62 -6.39
C THR A 301 19.65 -5.31 -6.97
N SER A 302 20.59 -5.00 -6.08
CA SER A 302 22.01 -4.80 -6.38
C SER A 302 22.86 -5.81 -5.60
N ASP A 303 24.10 -6.02 -6.04
CA ASP A 303 25.09 -6.72 -5.22
C ASP A 303 25.47 -5.80 -4.06
N CYS A 304 25.30 -6.28 -2.84
CA CYS A 304 25.75 -5.54 -1.67
C CYS A 304 27.25 -5.74 -1.54
N LEU A 305 27.99 -4.65 -1.29
CA LEU A 305 29.40 -4.75 -0.94
C LEU A 305 29.53 -5.66 0.31
N PRO A 306 30.57 -6.51 0.35
CA PRO A 306 30.80 -7.42 1.47
C PRO A 306 30.99 -6.71 2.81
#